data_AF-A0A1G1M0Q9-F1
#
_entry.id   AF-A0A1G1M0Q9-F1
#
_cell.length_a   1.000
_cell.length_b   1.000
_cell.length_c   1.000
_cell.angle_alpha   90.00
_cell.angle_beta   90.00
_cell.angle_gamma   90.00
#
_symmetry.space_group_name_H-M   'P 1'
#
loop_
_entity.id
_entity.type
_entity.pdbx_description
1 polymer ?
#
loop_
_entity_poly.entity_id
_entity_poly.type
_entity_poly.pdbx_seq_one_letter_code
_entity_poly.pdbx_strand_id
1 'polypeptide(L)' 'MKIAKEELLDKLRRASEMEEVMAGVLTDLVSPHVLMSEVSEEKRQKIRSLIAVIHADTLEHQKIVLGLLKNLSEN' A
#
# COMPACT_ATOMS: atom_id res chain seq x y z
N MET A 1 -27.88 -5.28 -2.65
CA MET A 1 -27.56 -5.03 -4.07
C MET A 1 -26.50 -6.03 -4.51
N LYS A 2 -26.70 -6.74 -5.62
CA LYS A 2 -25.62 -7.50 -6.27
C LYS A 2 -24.85 -6.52 -7.14
N ILE A 3 -23.58 -6.28 -6.82
CA ILE A 3 -22.67 -5.49 -7.66
C ILE A 3 -22.36 -6.33 -8.91
N ALA A 4 -22.32 -5.69 -10.08
CA ALA A 4 -21.91 -6.37 -11.31
C ALA A 4 -20.44 -6.79 -11.22
N LYS A 5 -20.08 -7.92 -11.85
CA LYS A 5 -18.71 -8.48 -11.77
C LYS A 5 -17.66 -7.44 -12.18
N GLU A 6 -17.91 -6.73 -13.27
CA GLU A 6 -17.04 -5.70 -13.81
C GLU A 6 -16.87 -4.52 -12.84
N GLU A 7 -17.95 -4.12 -12.16
CA GLU A 7 -17.92 -3.05 -11.16
C GLU A 7 -17.14 -3.47 -9.90
N LEU A 8 -17.19 -4.75 -9.52
CA LEU A 8 -16.37 -5.28 -8.42
C LEU A 8 -14.89 -5.28 -8.79
N LEU A 9 -14.54 -5.76 -9.99
CA LEU A 9 -13.15 -5.79 -10.47
C LEU A 9 -12.55 -4.38 -10.51
N ASP A 10 -13.31 -3.41 -10.99
CA ASP A 10 -12.88 -2.02 -11.09
C ASP A 10 -12.69 -1.37 -9.71
N LYS A 11 -13.58 -1.64 -8.75
CA LYS A 11 -13.42 -1.19 -7.35
C LYS A 11 -12.18 -1.79 -6.68
N LEU A 12 -11.92 -3.07 -6.89
CA LEU A 12 -10.73 -3.74 -6.35
C LEU A 12 -9.44 -3.17 -6.91
N ARG A 13 -9.40 -2.91 -8.23
CA ARG A 13 -8.25 -2.26 -8.87
C ARG A 13 -8.01 -0.87 -8.29
N ARG A 14 -9.04 -0.03 -8.22
CA ARG A 14 -8.93 1.33 -7.67
C ARG A 14 -8.47 1.34 -6.21
N ALA A 15 -8.96 0.41 -5.38
CA ALA A 15 -8.51 0.28 -4.00
C ALA A 15 -7.01 -0.04 -3.91
N SER A 16 -6.53 -0.96 -4.76
CA SER A 16 -5.10 -1.32 -4.84
C SER A 16 -4.23 -0.14 -5.28
N GLU A 17 -4.68 0.64 -6.28
CA GLU A 17 -3.95 1.83 -6.76
C GLU A 17 -3.90 2.92 -5.69
N MET A 18 -5.00 3.14 -4.96
CA MET A 18 -5.05 4.13 -3.88
C MET A 18 -4.10 3.77 -2.74
N GLU A 19 -3.99 2.48 -2.39
CA GLU A 19 -3.08 2.02 -1.35
C GLU A 19 -1.61 2.24 -1.73
N GLU A 20 -1.25 1.94 -2.98
CA GLU A 20 0.09 2.21 -3.51
C GLU A 20 0.45 3.70 -3.48
N VAL A 21 -0.48 4.56 -3.93
CA VAL A 21 -0.29 6.01 -3.86
C VAL A 21 -0.14 6.50 -2.43
N MET A 22 -0.98 6.00 -1.51
CA MET A 22 -0.90 6.37 -0.09
C MET A 22 0.44 5.98 0.53
N ALA A 23 0.91 4.74 0.28
CA ALA A 23 2.20 4.25 0.78
C ALA A 23 3.38 5.06 0.21
N GLY A 24 3.33 5.38 -1.09
CA GLY A 24 4.31 6.24 -1.75
C GLY A 24 4.36 7.63 -1.12
N VAL A 25 3.21 8.30 -1.00
CA VAL A 25 3.11 9.64 -0.41
C VAL A 25 3.61 9.66 1.04
N LEU A 26 3.24 8.68 1.86
CA LEU A 26 3.75 8.57 3.24
C LEU A 26 5.27 8.45 3.26
N THR A 27 5.83 7.63 2.37
CA THR A 27 7.27 7.41 2.29
C THR A 27 7.99 8.68 1.84
N ASP A 28 7.48 9.35 0.81
CA ASP A 28 8.10 10.54 0.22
C ASP A 28 7.99 11.77 1.12
N LEU A 29 6.89 11.92 1.86
CA LEU A 29 6.73 13.02 2.81
C LEU A 29 7.55 12.78 4.07
N VAL A 30 7.57 11.57 4.61
CA VAL A 30 8.20 11.29 5.90
C VAL A 30 9.72 11.11 5.76
N SER A 31 10.21 10.48 4.69
CA SER A 31 11.63 10.13 4.55
C SER A 31 12.57 11.35 4.61
N PRO A 32 12.33 12.48 3.90
CA PRO A 32 13.19 13.65 3.98
C PRO A 32 13.25 14.23 5.39
N HIS A 33 12.10 14.31 6.07
CA HIS A 33 12.05 14.83 7.42
C HIS A 33 12.74 13.92 8.43
N VAL A 34 12.64 12.59 8.30
CA VAL A 34 13.36 11.64 9.16
C VAL A 34 14.86 11.68 8.92
N LEU A 35 15.30 11.86 7.68
CA LEU A 35 16.71 11.90 7.31
C LEU A 35 17.39 13.22 7.70
N MET A 36 16.65 14.33 7.70
CA MET A 36 17.21 15.67 7.95
C MET A 36 16.96 16.21 9.36
N SER A 37 16.19 15.51 10.20
CA SER A 37 15.86 15.98 11.55
C SER A 37 16.88 15.56 12.61
N GLU A 38 17.03 16.40 13.62
CA GLU A 38 17.87 16.17 14.81
C GLU A 38 17.33 15.08 15.76
N VAL A 39 16.40 14.22 15.31
CA VAL A 39 15.93 13.09 16.11
C VAL A 39 17.05 12.07 16.31
N SER A 40 17.00 11.38 17.47
CA SER A 40 17.93 10.32 17.79
C SER A 40 17.91 9.19 16.74
N GLU A 41 19.05 8.52 16.58
CA GLU A 41 19.20 7.41 15.64
C GLU A 41 18.21 6.27 15.90
N GLU A 42 17.94 5.97 17.17
CA GLU A 42 16.92 4.99 17.58
C GLU A 42 15.53 5.34 17.01
N LYS A 43 15.13 6.61 17.07
CA LYS A 43 13.85 7.05 16.52
C LYS A 43 13.85 6.97 14.99
N ARG A 44 14.96 7.32 14.33
CA ARG A 44 15.11 7.17 12.87
C ARG A 44 14.98 5.71 12.45
N GLN A 45 15.64 4.79 13.13
CA GLN A 45 15.50 3.35 12.86
C GLN A 45 14.06 2.86 13.05
N LYS A 46 13.38 3.31 14.11
CA LYS A 46 11.98 2.95 14.35
C LYS A 46 11.07 3.43 13.23
N ILE A 47 11.24 4.66 12.76
CA ILE A 47 10.42 5.19 11.65
C ILE A 47 10.73 4.47 10.34
N ARG A 48 12.00 4.20 10.03
CA ARG A 48 12.37 3.39 8.85
C ARG A 48 11.73 2.00 8.89
N SER A 49 11.71 1.36 10.07
CA SER A 49 11.04 0.07 10.26
C SER A 49 9.54 0.15 9.99
N LEU A 50 8.87 1.20 10.50
CA LEU A 50 7.44 1.42 10.22
C LEU A 50 7.14 1.63 8.73
N ILE A 51 7.97 2.41 8.03
CA ILE A 51 7.84 2.61 6.58
C ILE A 51 8.01 1.28 5.82
N ALA A 52 8.99 0.46 6.22
CA ALA A 52 9.21 -0.85 5.62
C ALA A 52 8.02 -1.80 5.83
N VAL A 53 7.36 -1.75 7.00
CA VAL A 53 6.13 -2.51 7.26
C VAL A 53 5.00 -2.05 6.33
N ILE A 54 4.79 -0.75 6.17
CA ILE A 54 3.76 -0.21 5.26
C ILE A 54 4.00 -0.71 3.83
N HIS A 55 5.25 -0.69 3.35
CA HIS A 55 5.58 -1.21 2.01
C HIS A 55 5.30 -2.71 1.87
N ALA A 56 5.68 -3.50 2.88
CA ALA A 56 5.45 -4.93 2.87
C ALA A 56 3.95 -5.27 2.84
N ASP A 57 3.15 -4.58 3.65
CA ASP A 57 1.70 -4.77 3.71
C ASP A 57 1.02 -4.37 2.39
N THR A 58 1.41 -3.23 1.80
CA THR A 58 0.90 -2.80 0.49
C THR A 58 1.20 -3.82 -0.61
N LEU A 59 2.41 -4.39 -0.64
CA LEU A 59 2.75 -5.45 -1.60
C LEU A 59 1.91 -6.72 -1.37
N GLU A 60 1.63 -7.06 -0.12
CA GLU A 60 0.81 -8.24 0.19
C GLU A 60 -0.65 -8.03 -0.23
N HIS A 61 -1.22 -6.86 0.07
CA HIS A 61 -2.56 -6.51 -0.39
C HIS A 61 -2.67 -6.50 -1.92
N GLN A 62 -1.66 -5.99 -2.64
CA GLN A 62 -1.61 -6.07 -4.10
C GLN A 62 -1.67 -7.52 -4.60
N LYS A 63 -0.91 -8.44 -4.00
CA LYS A 63 -0.96 -9.86 -4.37
C LYS A 63 -2.32 -10.48 -4.11
N ILE A 64 -2.94 -10.17 -2.96
CA ILE A 64 -4.28 -10.65 -2.62
C ILE A 64 -5.29 -10.17 -3.65
N VAL A 65 -5.28 -8.87 -3.98
CA VAL A 65 -6.17 -8.29 -4.98
C VAL A 65 -5.95 -8.92 -6.35
N LEU A 66 -4.70 -9.08 -6.80
CA LEU A 66 -4.38 -9.77 -8.05
C LEU A 66 -4.88 -11.22 -8.06
N GLY A 67 -4.75 -11.93 -6.95
CA GLY A 67 -5.29 -13.29 -6.79
C GLY A 67 -6.81 -13.34 -6.90
N LEU A 68 -7.51 -12.39 -6.26
CA LEU A 68 -8.97 -12.25 -6.37
C LEU A 68 -9.39 -11.91 -7.82
N LEU A 69 -8.71 -10.98 -8.47
CA LEU A 69 -8.98 -10.60 -9.87
C LEU A 69 -8.81 -11.80 -10.80
N LYS A 70 -7.73 -12.58 -10.64
CA LYS A 70 -7.47 -13.78 -11.44
C LYS A 70 -8.59 -14.81 -11.27
N ASN A 71 -8.92 -15.16 -10.03
CA ASN A 71 -9.98 -16.13 -9.72
C ASN A 71 -11.35 -15.69 -10.24
N LEU A 72 -11.65 -14.39 -10.19
CA LEU A 72 -12.88 -13.83 -10.73
C LEU A 72 -12.87 -13.80 -12.26
N SER A 73 -11.73 -13.56 -12.92
CA SER A 73 -11.65 -13.53 -14.38
C SER A 73 -11.73 -14.91 -15.05
N GLU A 74 -11.30 -15.96 -14.36
CA GLU A 74 -11.29 -17.35 -14.86
C GLU A 74 -12.65 -18.08 -14.66
N ASN A 75 -13.58 -17.52 -13.87
CA ASN A 75 -14.95 -18.01 -13.66
C ASN A 75 -15.99 -17.10 -14.32
#